data_AF-A0AAP6CPG6-F1
#
_entry.id   AF-A0AAP6CPG6-F1
#
_cell.length_a   1.000
_cell.length_b   1.000
_cell.length_c   1.000
_cell.angle_alpha   90.00
_cell.angle_beta   90.00
_cell.angle_gamma   90.00
#
_symmetry.space_group_name_H-M   'P 1'
#
loop_
_entity.id
_entity.type
_entity.pdbx_description
1 polymer ?
#
loop_
_entity_poly.entity_id
_entity_poly.type
_entity_poly.pdbx_seq_one_letter_code
_entity_poly.pdbx_strand_id
1 'polypeptide(L)'
;MKKVFTTVVLAMALSACAGNAPVNNAQKQAKYNELSKCDVNIEPVSKVPMNKMEFAEYLSTQARNASADQFVIQKRMEILQLVGWNDSVADAIATCGANRKNKRKENASGVFEIMKSSTKDAEEKRALVEAYSSWETHVTSQTPLAKQDFDSKVGYYKNM
;
A
#
# COMPACT_ATOMS: atom_id res chain seq x y z
N MET A 1 -33.40 56.64 22.73
CA MET A 1 -32.89 55.31 22.32
C MET A 1 -32.67 55.32 20.81
N LYS A 2 -31.40 55.30 20.35
CA LYS A 2 -31.04 55.24 18.93
C LYS A 2 -30.10 54.05 18.70
N LYS A 3 -30.46 53.22 17.73
CA LYS A 3 -29.71 52.07 17.21
C LYS A 3 -28.47 52.53 16.45
N VAL A 4 -27.35 51.80 16.51
CA VAL A 4 -26.47 51.57 15.36
C VAL A 4 -25.77 50.21 15.52
N PHE A 5 -26.00 49.34 14.54
CA PHE A 5 -25.24 48.12 14.27
C PHE A 5 -23.89 48.50 13.65
N THR A 6 -22.79 47.89 14.10
CA THR A 6 -21.51 47.97 13.39
C THR A 6 -20.82 46.60 13.37
N THR A 7 -20.98 45.91 12.26
CA THR A 7 -20.16 44.78 11.79
C THR A 7 -18.84 45.32 11.25
N VAL A 8 -17.67 44.85 11.72
CA VAL A 8 -16.41 44.91 10.94
C VAL A 8 -15.51 43.71 11.25
N VAL A 9 -15.53 42.76 10.32
CA VAL A 9 -14.40 42.05 9.68
C VAL A 9 -13.32 41.40 10.56
N LEU A 10 -13.42 40.07 10.57
CA LEU A 10 -12.38 39.07 10.72
C LEU A 10 -11.09 39.43 9.96
N ALA A 11 -10.07 39.88 10.68
CA ALA A 11 -8.71 39.96 10.15
C ALA A 11 -8.06 38.57 10.22
N MET A 12 -8.35 37.70 9.25
CA MET A 12 -7.42 36.61 8.91
C MET A 12 -6.19 37.25 8.29
N ALA A 13 -5.17 37.51 9.12
CA ALA A 13 -3.84 37.84 8.63
C ALA A 13 -3.28 36.60 7.93
N LEU A 14 -3.46 36.54 6.61
CA LEU A 14 -2.71 35.70 5.70
C LEU A 14 -1.26 36.20 5.69
N SER A 15 -0.41 35.65 6.55
CA SER A 15 1.03 35.75 6.39
C SER A 15 1.49 34.71 5.36
N ALA A 16 1.26 35.02 4.08
CA ALA A 16 2.01 34.40 3.00
C ALA A 16 3.17 35.33 2.61
N CYS A 17 4.34 34.70 2.48
CA CYS A 17 5.59 35.15 1.85
C CYS A 17 6.70 35.69 2.77
N ALA A 18 7.89 35.12 2.53
CA ALA A 18 9.23 35.46 3.00
C ALA A 18 9.68 34.89 4.37
N GLY A 19 10.34 33.75 4.29
CA GLY A 19 11.25 33.28 5.35
C GLY A 19 11.66 31.84 5.13
N ASN A 20 12.88 31.63 4.62
CA ASN A 20 13.66 30.45 4.97
C ASN A 20 13.87 30.46 6.49
N ALA A 21 12.84 30.15 7.26
CA ALA A 21 13.01 29.79 8.66
C ALA A 21 13.73 28.44 8.64
N PRO A 22 14.85 28.27 9.38
CA PRO A 22 15.41 26.94 9.54
C PRO A 22 14.27 26.07 10.05
N VAL A 23 13.90 25.01 9.31
CA VAL A 23 13.01 23.99 9.82
C VAL A 23 13.56 23.65 11.20
N ASN A 24 12.84 24.00 12.26
CA ASN A 24 13.34 23.86 13.61
C ASN A 24 13.80 22.40 13.74
N ASN A 25 15.03 22.16 14.22
CA ASN A 25 15.59 20.80 14.32
C ASN A 25 14.61 19.82 14.99
N ALA A 26 13.77 20.31 15.92
CA ALA A 26 12.67 19.54 16.51
C ALA A 26 11.58 19.11 15.50
N GLN A 27 11.14 19.99 14.60
CA GLN A 27 10.17 19.67 13.56
C GLN A 27 10.74 18.70 12.52
N LYS A 28 12.01 18.88 12.14
CA LYS A 28 12.72 17.97 11.25
C LYS A 28 12.83 16.57 11.86
N GLN A 29 13.23 16.49 13.13
CA GLN A 29 13.29 15.22 13.86
C GLN A 29 11.91 14.56 14.01
N ALA A 30 10.87 15.33 14.27
CA ALA A 30 9.50 14.80 14.33
C ALA A 30 9.08 14.19 12.99
N LYS A 31 9.43 14.83 11.86
CA LYS A 31 9.18 14.29 10.52
C LYS A 31 9.99 13.03 10.23
N TYR A 32 11.25 12.97 10.62
CA TYR A 32 12.04 11.72 10.53
C TYR A 32 11.40 10.59 11.34
N ASN A 33 10.98 10.87 12.57
CA ASN A 33 10.31 9.88 13.41
C ASN A 33 8.98 9.41 12.80
N GLU A 34 8.22 10.30 12.16
CA GLU A 34 6.97 9.95 11.45
C GLU A 34 7.25 9.05 10.25
N LEU A 35 8.22 9.42 9.42
CA LEU A 35 8.57 8.71 8.18
C LEU A 35 9.13 7.31 8.45
N SER A 36 9.93 7.15 9.51
CA SER A 36 10.54 5.88 9.90
C SER A 36 9.55 4.88 10.54
N LYS A 37 8.34 5.29 10.91
CA LYS A 37 7.36 4.37 11.51
C LYS A 37 6.91 3.32 10.49
N CYS A 38 7.01 2.06 10.86
CA CYS A 38 6.45 0.98 10.07
C CYS A 38 5.30 0.31 10.82
N ASP A 39 4.13 0.28 10.21
CA ASP A 39 3.07 -0.63 10.63
C ASP A 39 3.10 -1.84 9.70
N VAL A 40 3.36 -3.03 10.25
CA VAL A 40 3.38 -4.30 9.50
C VAL A 40 2.18 -5.17 9.87
N ASN A 41 1.23 -4.64 10.66
CA ASN A 41 0.01 -5.37 11.02
C ASN A 41 -0.95 -5.39 9.82
N ILE A 42 -0.60 -6.21 8.83
CA ILE A 42 -1.50 -6.61 7.76
C ILE A 42 -2.35 -7.74 8.35
N GLU A 43 -3.60 -7.44 8.66
CA GLU A 43 -4.53 -8.42 9.21
C GLU A 43 -4.57 -9.68 8.34
N PRO A 44 -4.49 -10.87 8.97
CA PRO A 44 -4.69 -12.12 8.25
C PRO A 44 -6.11 -12.18 7.69
N VAL A 45 -6.31 -13.06 6.72
CA VAL A 45 -7.62 -13.20 6.07
C VAL A 45 -8.66 -13.64 7.10
N SER A 46 -9.68 -12.82 7.32
CA SER A 46 -10.74 -13.10 8.29
C SER A 46 -11.62 -14.31 7.89
N LYS A 47 -11.68 -14.59 6.58
CA LYS A 47 -12.35 -15.77 6.01
C LYS A 47 -11.51 -16.33 4.88
N VAL A 48 -11.07 -17.58 5.02
CA VAL A 48 -10.36 -18.28 3.94
C VAL A 48 -11.32 -18.46 2.75
N PRO A 49 -10.93 -18.08 1.53
CA PRO A 49 -11.68 -18.36 0.31
C PRO A 49 -12.07 -19.84 0.21
N MET A 50 -13.32 -20.10 -0.18
CA MET A 50 -13.87 -21.47 -0.30
C MET A 50 -14.05 -21.93 -1.75
N ASN A 51 -13.89 -21.03 -2.71
CA ASN A 51 -14.05 -21.32 -4.13
C ASN A 51 -13.18 -20.38 -4.99
N LYS A 52 -13.07 -20.69 -6.28
CA LYS A 52 -12.26 -19.93 -7.25
C LYS A 52 -12.63 -18.45 -7.34
N MET A 53 -13.91 -18.11 -7.23
CA MET A 53 -14.36 -16.72 -7.28
C MET A 53 -13.88 -15.94 -6.06
N GLU A 54 -14.07 -16.49 -4.85
CA GLU A 54 -13.59 -15.89 -3.61
C GLU A 54 -12.06 -15.79 -3.60
N PHE A 55 -11.34 -16.78 -4.14
CA PHE A 55 -9.87 -16.75 -4.18
C PHE A 55 -9.35 -15.71 -5.18
N ALA A 56 -9.96 -15.59 -6.36
CA ALA A 56 -9.63 -14.56 -7.33
C ALA A 56 -9.87 -13.14 -6.78
N GLU A 57 -10.96 -12.93 -6.05
CA GLU A 57 -11.27 -11.67 -5.37
C GLU A 57 -10.28 -11.37 -4.25
N TYR A 58 -9.91 -12.40 -3.48
CA TYR A 58 -8.86 -12.30 -2.47
C TYR A 58 -7.53 -11.83 -3.08
N LEU A 59 -7.02 -12.49 -4.12
CA LEU A 59 -5.77 -12.09 -4.79
C LEU A 59 -5.86 -10.66 -5.34
N SER A 60 -6.99 -10.30 -5.96
CA SER A 60 -7.23 -8.95 -6.48
C SER A 60 -7.20 -7.88 -5.38
N THR A 61 -7.80 -8.18 -4.22
CA THR A 61 -7.77 -7.28 -3.05
C THR A 61 -6.36 -7.12 -2.51
N GLN A 62 -5.61 -8.23 -2.39
CA GLN A 62 -4.23 -8.18 -1.94
C GLN A 62 -3.33 -7.41 -2.93
N ALA A 63 -3.55 -7.56 -4.25
CA ALA A 63 -2.83 -6.81 -5.26
C ALA A 63 -3.06 -5.30 -5.13
N ARG A 64 -4.32 -4.86 -4.98
CA ARG A 64 -4.67 -3.45 -4.75
C ARG A 64 -4.00 -2.90 -3.48
N ASN A 65 -4.03 -3.67 -2.40
CA ASN A 65 -3.39 -3.26 -1.15
C ASN A 65 -1.86 -3.16 -1.29
N ALA A 66 -1.23 -4.04 -2.07
CA ALA A 66 0.20 -3.93 -2.38
C ALA A 66 0.53 -2.67 -3.18
N SER A 67 -0.32 -2.28 -4.15
CA SER A 67 -0.15 -1.02 -4.87
C SER A 67 -0.33 0.19 -3.95
N ALA A 68 -1.28 0.14 -3.00
CA ALA A 68 -1.45 1.20 -2.01
C ALA A 68 -0.23 1.32 -1.08
N ASP A 69 0.34 0.20 -0.64
CA ASP A 69 1.58 0.19 0.14
C ASP A 69 2.72 0.86 -0.64
N GLN A 70 2.90 0.47 -1.90
CA GLN A 70 3.93 1.04 -2.78
C GLN A 70 3.77 2.56 -2.93
N PHE A 71 2.54 3.05 -3.10
CA PHE A 71 2.26 4.48 -3.16
C PHE A 71 2.65 5.20 -1.86
N VAL A 72 2.30 4.65 -0.70
CA VAL A 72 2.67 5.23 0.60
C VAL A 72 4.19 5.27 0.78
N ILE A 73 4.90 4.21 0.40
CA ILE A 73 6.37 4.16 0.44
C ILE A 73 6.97 5.23 -0.47
N GLN A 74 6.50 5.36 -1.71
CA GLN A 74 6.94 6.39 -2.64
C GLN A 74 6.70 7.80 -2.07
N LYS A 75 5.51 8.07 -1.53
CA LYS A 75 5.19 9.37 -0.93
C LYS A 75 6.07 9.70 0.27
N ARG A 76 6.41 8.70 1.10
CA ARG A 76 7.35 8.90 2.21
C ARG A 76 8.76 9.23 1.73
N MET A 77 9.23 8.58 0.66
CA MET A 77 10.52 8.91 0.04
C MET A 77 10.52 10.33 -0.56
N GLU A 78 9.45 10.73 -1.23
CA GLU A 78 9.29 12.11 -1.74
C GLU A 78 9.30 13.14 -0.59
N ILE A 79 8.58 12.88 0.51
CA ILE A 79 8.59 13.75 1.68
C ILE A 79 10.00 13.82 2.31
N LEU A 80 10.72 12.69 2.39
CA LEU A 80 12.10 12.66 2.88
C LEU A 80 13.01 13.57 2.05
N GLN A 81 12.87 13.55 0.72
CA GLN A 81 13.64 14.43 -0.18
C GLN A 81 13.34 15.91 0.11
N LEU A 82 12.09 16.26 0.42
CA LEU A 82 11.69 17.64 0.74
C LEU A 82 12.16 18.10 2.14
N VAL A 83 12.15 17.21 3.14
CA VAL A 83 12.59 17.52 4.52
C VAL A 83 14.13 17.57 4.63
N GLY A 84 14.82 16.87 3.73
CA GLY A 84 16.26 16.71 3.69
C GLY A 84 16.63 15.24 3.89
N TRP A 85 17.43 14.72 2.96
CA TRP A 85 17.81 13.32 2.92
C TRP A 85 18.48 12.85 4.21
N ASN A 86 18.11 11.64 4.65
CA ASN A 86 18.71 10.94 5.77
C ASN A 86 18.71 9.44 5.45
N ASP A 87 19.89 8.83 5.36
CA ASP A 87 20.04 7.44 4.93
C ASP A 87 19.33 6.45 5.86
N SER A 88 19.37 6.69 7.18
CA SER A 88 18.71 5.84 8.17
C SER A 88 17.18 5.88 8.03
N VAL A 89 16.62 7.06 7.74
CA VAL A 89 15.17 7.20 7.47
C VAL A 89 14.80 6.56 6.13
N ALA A 90 15.62 6.75 5.10
CA ALA A 90 15.41 6.12 3.79
C ALA A 90 15.41 4.59 3.89
N ASP A 91 16.36 4.03 4.62
CA ASP A 91 16.45 2.59 4.87
C ASP A 91 15.26 2.08 5.67
N ALA A 92 14.81 2.81 6.70
CA ALA A 92 13.61 2.46 7.47
C ALA A 92 12.35 2.43 6.58
N ILE A 93 12.20 3.39 5.67
CA ILE A 93 11.09 3.41 4.70
C ILE A 93 11.18 2.19 3.75
N ALA A 94 12.35 1.95 3.15
CA ALA A 94 12.54 0.85 2.22
C ALA A 94 12.31 -0.52 2.89
N THR A 95 12.88 -0.72 4.07
CA THR A 95 12.71 -1.92 4.90
C THR A 95 11.25 -2.12 5.27
N CYS A 96 10.51 -1.06 5.60
CA CYS A 96 9.08 -1.16 5.86
C CYS A 96 8.31 -1.68 4.63
N GLY A 97 8.60 -1.14 3.45
CA GLY A 97 7.99 -1.59 2.20
C GLY A 97 8.26 -3.06 1.90
N ALA A 98 9.51 -3.51 2.12
CA ALA A 98 9.89 -4.91 1.97
C ALA A 98 9.15 -5.83 2.97
N ASN A 99 9.08 -5.43 4.25
CA ASN A 99 8.40 -6.21 5.28
C ASN A 99 6.90 -6.34 5.03
N ARG A 100 6.22 -5.27 4.63
CA ARG A 100 4.79 -5.32 4.26
C ARG A 100 4.53 -6.22 3.06
N LYS A 101 5.38 -6.13 2.03
CA LYS A 101 5.33 -7.02 0.87
C LYS A 101 5.49 -8.50 1.27
N ASN A 102 6.51 -8.81 2.07
CA ASN A 102 6.76 -10.17 2.55
C ASN A 102 5.60 -10.69 3.39
N LYS A 103 5.06 -9.88 4.31
CA LYS A 103 3.93 -10.30 5.14
C LYS A 103 2.68 -10.61 4.31
N ARG A 104 2.44 -9.82 3.24
CA ARG A 104 1.34 -10.07 2.31
C ARG A 104 1.49 -11.40 1.57
N LYS A 105 2.71 -11.70 1.11
CA LYS A 105 3.04 -12.97 0.46
C LYS A 105 2.88 -14.16 1.40
N GLU A 106 3.36 -14.03 2.64
CA GLU A 106 3.19 -15.04 3.69
C GLU A 106 1.70 -15.37 3.91
N ASN A 107 0.86 -14.35 4.10
CA ASN A 107 -0.57 -14.51 4.30
C ASN A 107 -1.25 -15.18 3.08
N ALA A 108 -0.90 -14.77 1.86
CA ALA A 108 -1.49 -15.31 0.64
C ALA A 108 -1.03 -16.73 0.32
N SER A 109 0.22 -17.08 0.66
CA SER A 109 0.77 -18.42 0.44
C SER A 109 0.00 -19.48 1.23
N GLY A 110 -0.39 -19.18 2.47
CA GLY A 110 -1.20 -20.11 3.27
C GLY A 110 -2.57 -20.38 2.63
N VAL A 111 -3.24 -19.34 2.13
CA VAL A 111 -4.52 -19.47 1.42
C VAL A 111 -4.36 -20.25 0.11
N PHE A 112 -3.30 -19.96 -0.64
CA PHE A 112 -3.01 -20.64 -1.90
C PHE A 112 -2.85 -22.15 -1.74
N GLU A 113 -2.07 -22.61 -0.74
CA GLU A 113 -1.88 -24.06 -0.54
C GLU A 113 -3.16 -24.77 -0.10
N ILE A 114 -4.05 -24.10 0.65
CA ILE A 114 -5.39 -24.62 0.98
C ILE A 114 -6.25 -24.77 -0.28
N MET A 115 -6.28 -23.72 -1.13
CA MET A 115 -7.04 -23.76 -2.38
C MET A 115 -6.49 -24.83 -3.34
N LYS A 116 -5.17 -24.87 -3.53
CA LYS A 116 -4.49 -25.83 -4.41
C LYS A 116 -4.69 -27.29 -3.98
N SER A 117 -4.67 -27.57 -2.67
CA SER A 117 -4.89 -28.93 -2.16
C SER A 117 -6.35 -29.39 -2.29
N SER A 118 -7.31 -28.46 -2.26
CA SER A 118 -8.75 -28.75 -2.41
C SER A 118 -9.22 -28.80 -3.87
N THR A 119 -8.53 -28.16 -4.81
CA THR A 119 -8.83 -28.25 -6.24
C THR A 119 -8.47 -29.63 -6.80
N LYS A 120 -9.47 -30.34 -7.33
CA LYS A 120 -9.30 -31.70 -7.90
C LYS A 120 -9.03 -31.69 -9.40
N ASP A 121 -9.69 -30.79 -10.13
CA ASP A 121 -9.54 -30.69 -11.57
C ASP A 121 -8.11 -30.21 -11.92
N ALA A 122 -7.49 -30.88 -12.90
CA ALA A 122 -6.09 -30.64 -13.24
C ALA A 122 -5.90 -29.30 -13.97
N GLU A 123 -6.86 -28.92 -14.82
CA GLU A 123 -6.80 -27.67 -15.56
C GLU A 123 -7.04 -26.47 -14.64
N GLU A 124 -8.07 -26.56 -13.77
CA GLU A 124 -8.35 -25.56 -12.75
C GLU A 124 -7.16 -25.39 -11.81
N LYS A 125 -6.53 -26.50 -11.39
CA LYS A 125 -5.33 -26.45 -10.54
C LYS A 125 -4.17 -25.74 -11.23
N ARG A 126 -3.96 -25.99 -12.53
CA ARG A 126 -2.94 -25.27 -13.31
C ARG A 126 -3.24 -23.78 -13.36
N ALA A 127 -4.48 -23.40 -13.67
CA ALA A 127 -4.90 -22.00 -13.73
C ALA A 127 -4.78 -21.28 -12.37
N LEU A 128 -5.10 -21.97 -11.28
CA LEU A 128 -4.91 -21.50 -9.90
C LEU A 128 -3.44 -21.17 -9.63
N VAL A 129 -2.53 -22.08 -9.98
CA VAL A 129 -1.08 -21.88 -9.82
C VAL A 129 -0.58 -20.71 -10.66
N GLU A 130 -1.02 -20.61 -11.92
CA GLU A 130 -0.65 -19.48 -12.79
C GLU A 130 -1.17 -18.13 -12.26
N ALA A 131 -2.40 -18.09 -11.74
CA ALA A 131 -2.98 -16.88 -11.13
C ALA A 131 -2.21 -16.46 -9.87
N TYR A 132 -1.82 -17.41 -9.01
CA TYR A 132 -1.02 -17.11 -7.82
C TYR A 132 0.42 -16.68 -8.17
N SER A 133 1.09 -17.36 -9.11
CA SER A 133 2.46 -17.02 -9.53
C SER A 133 2.56 -15.65 -10.19
N SER A 134 1.58 -15.30 -11.04
CA SER A 134 1.51 -13.96 -11.65
C SER A 134 1.19 -12.89 -10.61
N TRP A 135 0.33 -13.20 -9.62
CA TRP A 135 0.09 -12.33 -8.47
C TRP A 135 1.36 -12.05 -7.66
N GLU A 136 2.16 -13.07 -7.33
CA GLU A 136 3.43 -12.88 -6.60
C GLU A 136 4.40 -11.98 -7.38
N THR A 137 4.46 -12.16 -8.70
CA THR A 137 5.28 -11.34 -9.60
C THR A 137 4.82 -9.89 -9.61
N HIS A 138 3.50 -9.67 -9.67
CA HIS A 138 2.91 -8.33 -9.61
C HIS A 138 3.17 -7.65 -8.26
N VAL A 139 2.93 -8.34 -7.13
CA VAL A 139 3.19 -7.81 -5.79
C VAL A 139 4.66 -7.47 -5.59
N THR A 140 5.56 -8.24 -6.21
CA THR A 140 7.01 -8.02 -6.11
C THR A 140 7.48 -6.82 -6.93
N SER A 141 7.08 -6.75 -8.19
CA SER A 141 7.62 -5.79 -9.16
C SER A 141 6.79 -4.52 -9.33
N GLN A 142 5.47 -4.59 -9.12
CA GLN A 142 4.51 -3.50 -9.32
C GLN A 142 4.62 -2.80 -10.70
N THR A 143 5.06 -3.54 -11.73
CA THR A 143 5.16 -3.01 -13.10
C THR A 143 3.82 -3.14 -13.85
N PRO A 144 3.56 -2.29 -14.87
CA PRO A 144 2.36 -2.42 -15.71
C PRO A 144 2.24 -3.79 -16.39
N LEU A 145 3.35 -4.36 -16.86
CA LEU A 145 3.38 -5.68 -17.50
C LEU A 145 3.01 -6.79 -16.53
N ALA A 146 3.58 -6.78 -15.32
CA ALA A 146 3.23 -7.76 -14.30
C ALA A 146 1.77 -7.62 -13.85
N LYS A 147 1.23 -6.39 -13.81
CA LYS A 147 -0.18 -6.16 -13.53
C LYS A 147 -1.07 -6.77 -14.62
N GLN A 148 -0.74 -6.52 -15.89
CA GLN A 148 -1.51 -7.05 -17.03
C GLN A 148 -1.51 -8.58 -17.06
N ASP A 149 -0.35 -9.21 -16.81
CA ASP A 149 -0.23 -10.66 -16.71
C ASP A 149 -1.10 -11.20 -15.56
N PHE A 150 -1.00 -10.60 -14.37
CA PHE A 150 -1.85 -10.94 -13.23
C PHE A 150 -3.35 -10.82 -13.56
N ASP A 151 -3.79 -9.68 -14.09
CA ASP A 151 -5.20 -9.43 -14.44
C ASP A 151 -5.73 -10.49 -15.43
N SER A 152 -4.90 -10.89 -16.39
CA SER A 152 -5.23 -11.93 -17.38
C SER A 152 -5.36 -13.31 -16.72
N LYS A 153 -4.38 -13.73 -15.92
CA LYS A 153 -4.34 -15.06 -15.30
C LYS A 153 -5.41 -15.24 -14.22
N VAL A 154 -5.61 -14.22 -13.37
CA VAL A 154 -6.67 -14.25 -12.35
C VAL A 154 -8.06 -14.22 -13.00
N GLY A 155 -8.21 -13.49 -14.11
CA GLY A 155 -9.45 -13.46 -14.89
C GLY A 155 -9.76 -14.81 -15.53
N TYR A 156 -8.76 -15.49 -16.11
CA TYR A 156 -8.94 -16.84 -16.65
C TYR A 156 -9.35 -17.83 -15.55
N TYR A 157 -8.58 -17.92 -14.46
CA TYR A 157 -8.90 -18.81 -13.34
C TYR A 157 -10.31 -18.59 -12.77
N LYS A 158 -10.74 -17.33 -12.65
CA LYS A 158 -12.08 -16.98 -12.14
C LYS A 158 -13.22 -17.52 -13.01
N ASN A 159 -13.02 -17.63 -14.32
CA ASN A 159 -14.06 -17.93 -15.30
C ASN A 159 -14.03 -19.37 -15.86
N MET A 160 -13.10 -20.20 -15.39
CA MET A 160 -13.23 -21.67 -15.51
C MET A 160 -14.39 -22.16 -14.67
#